data_AF-A0AAW2G7L3-F1
#
_entry.id   AF-A0AAW2G7L3-F1
#
_cell.length_a   1.000
_cell.length_b   1.000
_cell.length_c   1.000
_cell.angle_alpha   90.00
_cell.angle_beta   90.00
_cell.angle_gamma   90.00
#
_symmetry.space_group_name_H-M   'P 1'
#
loop_
_entity.id
_entity.type
_entity.pdbx_description
1 polymer ?
#
loop_
_entity_poly.entity_id
_entity_poly.type
_entity_poly.pdbx_seq_one_letter_code
_entity_poly.pdbx_strand_id
1 'polypeptide(L)'
;MWYPGFTFRTNKFIHAIMVATLHYLPAFVVDLILRVQGSKPIMLKITKRFERAAKTGQFFAMNEWKFHTGNMIELIKIVNESKEKDQFDLDIKNMDWDVYLHQYMLGIRKYILKDNLDTLKHARNKLSKLYWMQKFTKVLSTFALLGIIKCVGR
;
A
#
# COMPACT_ATOMS: atom_id res chain seq x y z
N MET A 1 9.22 -11.90 3.25
CA MET A 1 8.32 -10.74 3.08
C MET A 1 7.49 -10.99 1.84
N TRP A 2 6.18 -10.78 1.87
CA TRP A 2 5.29 -10.99 0.72
C TRP A 2 5.25 -9.76 -0.18
N TYR A 3 4.75 -9.90 -1.41
CA TYR A 3 4.50 -8.75 -2.28
C TYR A 3 3.53 -7.78 -1.59
N PRO A 4 3.87 -6.47 -1.50
CA PRO A 4 3.08 -5.51 -0.77
C PRO A 4 1.71 -5.31 -1.43
N GLY A 5 0.66 -5.24 -0.62
CA GLY A 5 -0.70 -4.95 -1.05
C GLY A 5 -1.58 -4.60 0.13
N PHE A 6 -2.69 -3.93 -0.15
CA PHE A 6 -3.72 -3.58 0.84
C PHE A 6 -5.11 -3.79 0.23
N THR A 7 -6.10 -4.01 1.09
CA THR A 7 -7.49 -4.14 0.66
C THR A 7 -8.37 -3.51 1.73
N PHE A 8 -9.25 -2.61 1.30
CA PHE A 8 -10.21 -1.97 2.19
C PHE A 8 -11.43 -2.86 2.41
N ARG A 9 -12.01 -2.76 3.60
CA ARG A 9 -13.23 -3.48 3.98
C ARG A 9 -14.11 -2.56 4.80
N THR A 10 -15.39 -2.50 4.46
CA THR A 10 -16.38 -1.70 5.18
C THR A 10 -16.91 -2.41 6.42
N ASN A 11 -17.00 -3.75 6.38
CA ASN A 11 -17.45 -4.55 7.52
C ASN A 11 -16.31 -4.79 8.54
N LYS A 12 -16.47 -4.25 9.75
CA LYS A 12 -15.49 -4.36 10.86
C LYS A 12 -15.27 -5.80 11.34
N PHE A 13 -16.32 -6.61 11.38
CA PHE A 13 -16.22 -8.00 11.84
C PHE A 13 -15.40 -8.85 10.87
N ILE A 14 -15.71 -8.76 9.57
CA ILE A 14 -14.94 -9.43 8.52
C ILE A 14 -13.49 -8.93 8.51
N HIS A 15 -13.28 -7.63 8.70
CA HIS A 15 -11.93 -7.06 8.82
C HIS A 15 -11.16 -7.66 9.99
N ALA A 16 -11.77 -7.79 11.18
CA ALA A 16 -11.13 -8.39 12.35
C ALA A 16 -10.72 -9.85 12.11
N ILE A 17 -11.58 -10.65 11.49
CA ILE A 17 -11.26 -12.05 11.11
C ILE A 17 -10.05 -12.08 10.16
N MET A 18 -10.04 -11.23 9.14
CA MET A 18 -8.96 -11.17 8.15
C MET A 18 -7.65 -10.69 8.76
N VAL A 19 -7.68 -9.74 9.70
CA VAL A 19 -6.49 -9.29 10.43
C VAL A 19 -5.95 -10.41 11.32
N ALA A 20 -6.82 -11.09 12.06
CA ALA A 20 -6.42 -12.23 12.90
C ALA A 20 -5.78 -13.35 12.07
N THR A 21 -6.44 -13.76 10.97
CA THR A 21 -6.05 -14.93 10.17
C THR A 21 -4.90 -14.65 9.19
N LEU A 22 -4.87 -13.48 8.53
CA LEU A 22 -3.88 -13.20 7.48
C LEU A 22 -2.67 -12.40 7.96
N HIS A 23 -2.74 -11.75 9.13
CA HIS A 23 -1.65 -10.92 9.64
C HIS A 23 -1.08 -11.45 10.95
N TYR A 24 -1.93 -11.70 11.95
CA TYR A 24 -1.48 -12.11 13.28
C TYR A 24 -1.09 -13.58 13.36
N LEU A 25 -1.92 -14.49 12.85
CA LEU A 25 -1.64 -15.92 12.88
C LEU A 25 -0.32 -16.26 12.14
N PRO A 26 -0.06 -15.78 10.91
CA PRO A 26 1.20 -16.07 10.23
C PRO A 26 2.39 -15.42 10.92
N ALA A 27 2.23 -14.21 11.48
CA ALA A 27 3.30 -13.55 12.23
C ALA A 27 3.67 -14.32 13.49
N PHE A 28 2.69 -14.87 14.20
CA PHE A 28 2.93 -15.72 15.37
C PHE A 28 3.67 -17.00 14.98
N VAL A 29 3.23 -17.70 13.93
CA VAL A 29 3.90 -18.93 13.44
C VAL A 29 5.34 -18.65 13.06
N VAL A 30 5.62 -17.57 12.32
CA VAL A 30 6.99 -17.20 11.96
C VAL A 30 7.83 -16.88 13.19
N ASP A 31 7.31 -16.13 14.15
CA ASP A 31 8.04 -15.83 15.38
C ASP A 31 8.28 -17.07 16.25
N LEU A 32 7.38 -18.05 16.24
CA LEU A 32 7.58 -19.34 16.90
C LEU A 32 8.73 -20.12 16.24
N ILE A 33 8.75 -20.20 14.91
CA ILE A 33 9.83 -20.85 14.15
C ILE A 33 11.18 -20.17 14.45
N LEU A 34 11.22 -18.83 14.41
CA LEU A 34 12.43 -18.08 14.73
C LEU A 34 12.93 -18.38 16.14
N ARG A 35 12.04 -18.42 17.14
CA ARG A 35 12.41 -18.77 18.52
C ARG A 35 13.00 -20.18 18.63
N VAL A 36 12.39 -21.16 17.97
CA VAL A 36 12.89 -22.56 17.93
C VAL A 36 14.27 -22.62 17.27
N GLN A 37 14.52 -21.78 16.27
CA GLN A 37 15.82 -21.64 15.61
C GLN A 37 16.84 -20.78 16.39
N GLY A 38 16.53 -20.38 17.63
CA GLY A 38 17.40 -19.50 18.45
C GLY A 38 17.48 -18.05 17.95
N SER A 39 16.64 -17.68 16.97
CA SER A 39 16.58 -16.35 16.38
C SER A 39 15.59 -15.45 17.10
N LYS A 40 15.83 -14.13 17.02
CA LYS A 40 14.96 -13.14 17.66
C LYS A 40 13.63 -13.02 16.91
N PRO A 41 12.46 -13.19 17.58
CA PRO A 41 11.16 -12.95 16.98
C PRO A 41 10.96 -11.46 16.64
N ILE A 42 10.38 -11.16 15.49
CA ILE A 42 10.20 -9.78 14.98
C ILE A 42 8.86 -9.56 14.27
N MET A 43 8.21 -10.60 13.74
CA MET A 43 7.05 -10.46 12.87
C MET A 43 5.84 -9.90 13.61
N LEU A 44 5.57 -10.31 14.85
CA LEU A 44 4.48 -9.73 15.63
C LEU A 44 4.69 -8.23 15.91
N LYS A 45 5.94 -7.81 16.11
CA LYS A 45 6.28 -6.40 16.29
C LYS A 45 5.98 -5.60 15.01
N ILE A 46 6.31 -6.16 13.85
CA ILE A 46 6.00 -5.56 12.54
C ILE A 46 4.49 -5.47 12.34
N THR A 47 3.74 -6.55 12.57
CA THR A 47 2.27 -6.57 12.43
C THR A 47 1.60 -5.51 13.32
N LYS A 48 2.00 -5.40 14.58
CA LYS A 48 1.48 -4.36 15.50
C LYS A 48 1.79 -2.93 15.02
N ARG A 49 2.95 -2.71 14.41
CA ARG A 49 3.30 -1.40 13.84
C ARG A 49 2.41 -1.05 12.65
N PHE A 50 2.15 -2.02 11.77
CA PHE A 50 1.23 -1.84 10.65
C PHE A 50 -0.20 -1.56 11.12
N GLU A 51 -0.71 -2.28 12.12
CA GLU A 51 -2.04 -2.04 12.67
C GLU A 51 -2.17 -0.62 13.23
N ARG A 52 -1.16 -0.14 13.99
CA ARG A 52 -1.17 1.23 14.51
C ARG A 52 -1.24 2.26 13.38
N ALA A 53 -0.42 2.10 12.34
CA ALA A 53 -0.45 2.99 11.18
C ALA A 53 -1.81 2.98 10.46
N ALA A 54 -2.39 1.79 10.28
CA ALA A 54 -3.72 1.65 9.69
C ALA A 54 -4.80 2.31 10.54
N LYS A 55 -4.74 2.16 11.87
CA LYS A 55 -5.66 2.80 12.81
C LYS A 55 -5.56 4.33 12.77
N THR A 56 -4.35 4.88 12.66
CA THR A 56 -4.15 6.33 12.49
C THR A 56 -4.78 6.84 11.20
N GLY A 57 -4.67 6.09 10.10
CA GLY A 57 -5.29 6.46 8.82
C GLY A 57 -6.81 6.21 8.73
N GLN A 58 -7.38 5.47 9.69
CA GLN A 58 -8.76 4.99 9.61
C GLN A 58 -9.78 6.12 9.50
N PHE A 59 -9.61 7.20 10.27
CA PHE A 59 -10.54 8.34 10.24
C PHE A 59 -10.60 8.96 8.84
N PHE A 60 -9.45 9.15 8.19
CA PHE A 60 -9.40 9.73 6.86
C PHE A 60 -9.92 8.78 5.79
N ALA A 61 -9.64 7.49 5.90
CA ALA A 61 -10.02 6.49 4.89
C ALA A 61 -11.49 6.05 4.96
N MET A 62 -12.14 6.17 6.12
CA MET A 62 -13.49 5.64 6.34
C MET A 62 -14.59 6.70 6.39
N ASN A 63 -14.25 7.97 6.25
CA ASN A 63 -15.20 9.08 6.21
C ASN A 63 -15.23 9.72 4.83
N GLU A 64 -16.38 10.26 4.46
CA GLU A 64 -16.51 11.07 3.26
C GLU A 64 -16.04 12.49 3.51
N TRP A 65 -15.35 13.05 2.52
CA TRP A 65 -14.80 14.39 2.58
C TRP A 65 -15.42 15.22 1.46
N LYS A 66 -16.17 16.26 1.85
CA LYS A 66 -16.70 17.25 0.91
C LYS A 66 -15.72 18.42 0.83
N PHE A 67 -15.04 18.53 -0.30
CA PHE A 67 -14.14 19.64 -0.58
C PHE A 67 -14.89 20.72 -1.35
N HIS A 68 -15.03 21.90 -0.74
CA HIS A 68 -15.62 23.06 -1.39
C HIS A 68 -14.55 23.77 -2.23
N THR A 69 -14.82 23.94 -3.52
CA THR A 69 -13.85 24.49 -4.48
C THR A 69 -14.22 25.88 -5.00
N GLY A 70 -15.24 26.54 -4.44
CA GLY A 70 -15.74 27.84 -4.91
C GLY A 70 -14.65 28.90 -5.05
N ASN A 71 -13.83 29.09 -4.00
CA ASN A 71 -12.74 30.06 -4.02
C ASN A 71 -11.67 29.73 -5.08
N MET A 72 -11.40 28.45 -5.34
CA MET A 72 -10.46 28.07 -6.38
C MET A 72 -11.00 28.34 -7.78
N ILE A 73 -12.29 28.08 -7.99
CA ILE A 73 -12.96 28.37 -9.27
C ILE A 73 -12.95 29.89 -9.53
N GLU A 74 -13.25 30.69 -8.50
CA GLU A 74 -13.20 32.15 -8.59
C GLU A 74 -11.77 32.66 -8.85
N LEU A 75 -10.78 32.14 -8.13
CA LEU A 75 -9.38 32.49 -8.35
C LEU A 75 -8.93 32.19 -9.79
N ILE A 76 -9.28 31.01 -10.32
CA ILE A 76 -8.98 30.62 -11.70
C ILE A 76 -9.62 31.60 -12.68
N LYS A 77 -10.87 32.04 -12.42
CA LYS A 77 -11.54 33.04 -13.26
C LYS A 77 -10.80 34.38 -13.24
N ILE A 78 -10.47 34.88 -12.06
CA ILE A 78 -9.75 36.16 -11.88
C ILE A 78 -8.40 36.14 -12.61
N VAL A 79 -7.61 35.07 -12.44
CA VAL A 79 -6.30 34.95 -13.10
C VAL A 79 -6.44 34.84 -14.61
N ASN A 80 -7.42 34.08 -15.11
CA ASN A 80 -7.68 33.97 -16.55
C ASN A 80 -8.11 35.28 -17.21
N GLU A 81 -8.79 36.16 -16.48
CA GLU A 81 -9.20 37.49 -16.94
C GLU A 81 -8.08 38.53 -16.78
N SER A 82 -7.02 38.21 -16.04
CA SER A 82 -5.87 39.09 -15.80
C SER A 82 -4.82 39.02 -16.90
N LYS A 83 -3.93 40.04 -16.94
CA LYS A 83 -2.74 40.03 -17.81
C LYS A 83 -1.65 39.05 -17.36
N GLU A 84 -1.79 38.47 -16.16
CA GLU A 84 -0.82 37.57 -15.54
C GLU A 84 -1.15 36.09 -15.77
N LYS A 85 -2.19 35.80 -16.56
CA LYS A 85 -2.61 34.43 -16.90
C LYS A 85 -1.43 33.54 -17.33
N ASP A 86 -0.53 34.08 -18.16
CA ASP A 86 0.61 33.34 -18.69
C ASP A 86 1.76 33.17 -17.68
N GLN A 87 1.72 33.89 -16.56
CA GLN A 87 2.71 33.81 -15.48
C GLN A 87 2.31 32.79 -14.39
N PHE A 88 1.02 32.50 -14.25
CA PHE A 88 0.49 31.60 -13.22
C PHE A 88 -0.44 30.54 -13.83
N ASP A 89 0.10 29.34 -14.06
CA ASP A 89 -0.73 28.19 -14.42
C ASP A 89 -1.40 27.60 -13.17
N LEU A 90 -2.72 27.82 -13.08
CA LEU A 90 -3.56 27.29 -12.01
C LEU A 90 -4.32 26.02 -12.44
N ASP A 91 -4.24 25.61 -13.71
CA ASP A 91 -4.91 24.40 -14.17
C ASP A 91 -4.02 23.18 -13.92
N ILE A 92 -4.33 22.47 -12.84
CA ILE A 92 -3.62 21.25 -12.45
C ILE A 92 -3.72 20.12 -13.51
N LYS A 93 -4.63 20.24 -14.49
CA LYS A 93 -4.73 19.29 -15.61
C LYS A 93 -3.55 19.39 -16.57
N ASN A 94 -2.89 20.54 -16.65
CA ASN A 94 -1.71 20.75 -17.49
C ASN A 94 -0.45 20.13 -16.88
N MET A 95 -0.49 19.73 -15.61
CA MET A 95 0.63 19.08 -14.95
C MET A 95 0.87 17.68 -15.52
N ASP A 96 2.13 17.40 -15.89
CA ASP A 96 2.57 16.02 -16.16
C ASP A 96 2.64 15.24 -14.84
N TRP A 97 1.55 14.54 -14.55
CA TRP A 97 1.39 13.74 -13.34
C TRP A 97 2.40 12.60 -13.24
N ASP A 98 2.82 12.02 -14.36
CA ASP A 98 3.78 10.91 -14.36
C ASP A 98 5.16 11.40 -13.96
N VAL A 99 5.61 12.54 -14.52
CA VAL A 99 6.87 13.18 -14.14
C VAL A 99 6.82 13.65 -12.69
N TYR A 100 5.73 14.32 -12.29
CA TYR A 100 5.55 14.79 -10.92
C TYR A 100 5.63 13.63 -9.91
N LEU A 101 4.84 12.58 -10.11
CA LEU A 101 4.82 11.42 -9.22
C LEU A 101 6.16 10.69 -9.23
N HIS A 102 6.83 10.60 -10.39
CA HIS A 102 8.16 10.02 -10.47
C HIS A 102 9.15 10.75 -9.57
N GLN A 103 9.26 12.08 -9.73
CA GLN A 103 10.18 12.90 -8.94
C GLN A 103 9.80 12.89 -7.45
N TYR A 104 8.51 12.97 -7.15
CA TYR A 104 7.98 12.87 -5.79
C TYR A 104 8.42 11.57 -5.10
N MET A 105 8.27 10.42 -5.79
CA MET A 105 8.67 9.11 -5.26
C MET A 105 10.19 8.98 -5.10
N LEU A 106 10.99 9.55 -6.00
CA LEU A 106 12.45 9.62 -5.84
C LEU A 106 12.84 10.49 -4.63
N GLY A 107 12.13 11.60 -4.41
CA GLY A 107 12.30 12.46 -3.25
C GLY A 107 12.01 11.72 -1.93
N ILE A 108 10.89 11.00 -1.85
CA ILE A 108 10.57 10.15 -0.68
C ILE A 108 11.70 9.14 -0.43
N ARG A 109 12.14 8.44 -1.48
CA ARG A 109 13.21 7.44 -1.38
C ARG A 109 14.48 8.05 -0.80
N LYS A 110 14.94 9.17 -1.36
CA LYS A 110 16.21 9.80 -1.00
C LYS A 110 16.17 10.48 0.36
N TYR A 111 15.13 11.25 0.66
CA TYR A 111 15.12 12.14 1.83
C TYR A 111 14.37 11.58 3.04
N ILE A 112 13.25 10.87 2.83
CA ILE A 112 12.45 10.32 3.92
C ILE A 112 12.97 8.93 4.30
N LEU A 113 13.12 8.05 3.30
CA LEU A 113 13.58 6.67 3.52
C LEU A 113 15.10 6.57 3.63
N LYS A 114 15.84 7.59 3.16
CA LYS A 114 17.31 7.63 3.13
C LYS A 114 17.94 6.46 2.35
N ASP A 115 17.24 6.00 1.32
CA ASP A 115 17.69 4.95 0.40
C ASP A 115 18.49 5.57 -0.76
N ASN A 116 19.67 5.02 -1.08
CA ASN A 116 20.42 5.47 -2.26
C ASN A 116 19.66 5.13 -3.56
N LEU A 117 19.64 6.06 -4.51
CA LEU A 117 19.04 5.89 -5.84
C LEU A 117 19.67 4.74 -6.63
N ASP A 118 20.97 4.47 -6.45
CA ASP A 118 21.67 3.38 -7.14
C ASP A 118 21.07 1.99 -6.83
N THR A 119 20.43 1.85 -5.68
CA THR A 119 19.79 0.59 -5.24
C THR A 119 18.42 0.36 -5.87
N LEU A 120 17.91 1.29 -6.67
CA LEU A 120 16.56 1.23 -7.26
C LEU A 120 16.36 -0.01 -8.15
N LYS A 121 17.37 -0.37 -8.96
CA LYS A 121 17.32 -1.58 -9.80
C LYS A 121 17.17 -2.84 -8.96
N HIS A 122 17.92 -2.94 -7.85
CA HIS A 122 17.82 -4.06 -6.92
C HIS A 122 16.44 -4.12 -6.25
N ALA A 123 15.91 -2.97 -5.81
CA ALA A 123 14.57 -2.88 -5.22
C ALA A 123 13.47 -3.36 -6.18
N ARG A 124 13.53 -2.94 -7.46
CA ARG A 124 12.61 -3.40 -8.52
C ARG A 124 12.70 -4.91 -8.76
N ASN A 125 13.91 -5.45 -8.83
CA ASN A 125 14.11 -6.90 -9.00
C ASN A 125 13.56 -7.69 -7.81
N LYS A 126 13.80 -7.21 -6.58
CA LYS A 126 13.23 -7.81 -5.38
C LYS A 126 11.70 -7.79 -5.44
N LEU A 127 11.10 -6.66 -5.80
CA LEU A 127 9.66 -6.53 -5.92
C LEU A 127 9.07 -7.47 -6.98
N SER A 128 9.72 -7.61 -8.13
CA SER A 128 9.32 -8.55 -9.19
C SER A 128 9.37 -10.02 -8.72
N LYS A 129 10.43 -10.42 -8.01
CA LYS A 129 10.49 -11.76 -7.41
C LYS A 129 9.32 -12.02 -6.45
N LEU A 130 9.03 -11.06 -5.57
CA LEU A 130 7.90 -11.16 -4.65
C LEU A 130 6.56 -11.26 -5.37
N TYR A 131 6.38 -10.52 -6.48
CA TYR A 131 5.17 -10.55 -7.29
C TYR A 131 4.91 -11.95 -7.86
N TRP A 132 5.91 -12.53 -8.52
CA TRP A 132 5.79 -13.86 -9.11
C TRP A 132 5.62 -14.95 -8.06
N MET A 133 6.36 -14.88 -6.95
CA MET A 133 6.15 -15.76 -5.80
C MET A 133 4.69 -15.73 -5.34
N GLN A 134 4.10 -14.54 -5.16
CA GLN A 134 2.70 -14.42 -4.75
C GLN A 134 1.74 -15.00 -5.78
N LYS A 135 1.97 -14.76 -7.08
CA LYS A 135 1.15 -15.33 -8.16
C LYS A 135 1.17 -16.85 -8.14
N PHE A 136 2.36 -17.45 -8.03
CA PHE A 136 2.49 -18.92 -7.94
C PHE A 136 1.82 -19.47 -6.69
N THR A 137 2.01 -18.83 -5.51
CA THR A 137 1.33 -19.26 -4.29
C THR A 137 -0.19 -19.24 -4.46
N LYS A 138 -0.76 -18.17 -5.03
CA LYS A 138 -2.22 -18.09 -5.27
C LYS A 138 -2.72 -19.22 -6.17
N VAL A 139 -2.03 -19.46 -7.29
CA VAL A 139 -2.37 -20.53 -8.24
C VAL A 139 -2.31 -21.90 -7.55
N LEU A 140 -1.23 -22.19 -6.83
CA LEU A 140 -1.07 -23.44 -6.10
C LEU A 140 -2.15 -23.64 -5.03
N SER A 141 -2.45 -22.60 -4.25
CA SER A 141 -3.52 -22.65 -3.24
C SER A 141 -4.89 -22.90 -3.86
N THR A 142 -5.20 -22.29 -5.02
CA THR A 142 -6.46 -22.56 -5.72
C THR A 142 -6.56 -24.00 -6.22
N PHE A 143 -5.48 -24.55 -6.80
CA PHE A 143 -5.46 -25.95 -7.21
C PHE A 143 -5.60 -26.92 -6.03
N ALA A 144 -4.92 -26.64 -4.92
CA ALA A 144 -5.02 -27.46 -3.71
C ALA A 144 -6.45 -27.45 -3.13
N LEU A 145 -7.10 -26.29 -3.06
CA LEU A 145 -8.50 -26.18 -2.61
C LEU A 145 -9.45 -26.96 -3.52
N LEU A 146 -9.31 -26.84 -4.84
CA LEU A 146 -10.11 -27.61 -5.80
C LEU A 146 -9.88 -29.12 -5.66
N GLY A 147 -8.63 -29.54 -5.41
CA GLY A 147 -8.29 -30.94 -5.12
C GLY A 147 -8.98 -31.45 -3.86
N ILE A 148 -8.94 -30.69 -2.76
CA ILE A 148 -9.60 -31.03 -1.50
C ILE A 148 -11.12 -31.15 -1.70
N ILE A 149 -11.75 -30.20 -2.40
CA ILE A 149 -13.19 -30.24 -2.68
C ILE A 149 -13.55 -31.50 -3.48
N LYS A 150 -12.75 -31.84 -4.49
CA LYS A 150 -12.94 -33.07 -5.28
C LYS A 150 -12.74 -34.35 -4.46
N CYS A 151 -11.82 -34.35 -3.49
CA CYS A 151 -11.60 -35.50 -2.61
C CYS A 151 -12.70 -35.67 -1.54
N VAL A 152 -13.27 -34.55 -1.04
CA VAL A 152 -14.34 -34.58 -0.02
C VAL A 152 -15.71 -34.83 -0.65
N GLY A 153 -15.92 -34.45 -1.91
CA GLY A 153 -17.15 -34.72 -2.66
C GLY A 153 -17.23 -36.10 -3.30
N ARG A 154 -16.29 -37.00 -2.99
CA ARG A 154 -16.18 -38.38 -3.50
C ARG A 154 -16.31 -39.35 -2.33
#